data_AF-A0A917ERB3-F1
#
_entry.id   AF-A0A917ERB3-F1
#
_cell.length_a   1.000
_cell.length_b   1.000
_cell.length_c   1.000
_cell.angle_alpha   90.00
_cell.angle_beta   90.00
_cell.angle_gamma   90.00
#
_symmetry.space_group_name_H-M   'P 1'
#
loop_
_entity.id
_entity.type
_entity.pdbx_description
1 polymer ?
#
loop_
_entity_poly.entity_id
_entity_poly.type
_entity_poly.pdbx_seq_one_letter_code
_entity_poly.pdbx_strand_id
1 'polypeptide(L)' 'MATERTVERVLRLLALLQKKPSWTASAIADELAVTERSVRRDVERLRALGYPVNAVSGAGGGY' A
#
# COMPACT_ATOMS: atom_id res chain seq x y z
N MET A 1 17.05 -5.62 2.80
CA MET A 1 16.11 -4.61 2.25
C MET A 1 16.36 -4.53 0.75
N ALA A 2 15.49 -5.12 -0.05
CA ALA A 2 15.64 -5.11 -1.50
C ALA A 2 15.33 -3.71 -2.03
N THR A 3 16.27 -3.12 -2.77
CA THR A 3 16.09 -1.84 -3.46
C THR A 3 15.21 -2.05 -4.68
N GLU A 4 13.95 -2.43 -4.46
CA GLU A 4 12.94 -2.45 -5.51
C GLU A 4 12.66 -0.99 -5.91
N ARG A 5 12.78 -0.67 -7.20
CA ARG A 5 12.57 0.71 -7.69
C ARG A 5 11.15 1.12 -7.29
N THR A 6 10.98 2.30 -6.68
CA THR A 6 9.71 2.66 -6.02
C THR A 6 8.47 2.56 -6.91
N VAL A 7 8.64 2.68 -8.23
CA VAL A 7 7.57 2.51 -9.23
C VAL A 7 7.05 1.06 -9.25
N GLU A 8 7.91 0.06 -9.20
CA GLU A 8 7.52 -1.35 -9.22
C GLU A 8 6.68 -1.71 -7.99
N ARG A 9 7.11 -1.28 -6.81
CA ARG A 9 6.39 -1.51 -5.56
C ARG A 9 5.01 -0.82 -5.55
N VAL A 10 4.92 0.38 -6.11
CA VAL A 10 3.65 1.11 -6.26
C VAL A 10 2.67 0.37 -7.19
N LEU A 11 3.15 -0.18 -8.30
CA LEU A 11 2.32 -0.98 -9.20
C LEU A 11 1.86 -2.30 -8.57
N ARG A 12 2.74 -2.95 -7.79
CA ARG A 12 2.38 -4.14 -7.01
C ARG A 12 1.34 -3.83 -5.94
N LEU A 13 1.48 -2.72 -5.23
CA LEU A 13 0.49 -2.24 -4.27
C LEU A 13 -0.87 -2.01 -4.95
N LEU A 14 -0.89 -1.40 -6.14
CA LEU A 14 -2.13 -1.19 -6.90
C LEU A 14 -2.79 -2.53 -7.29
N ALA A 15 -2.01 -3.47 -7.82
CA ALA A 15 -2.51 -4.80 -8.16
C ALA A 15 -3.05 -5.55 -6.91
N LEU A 16 -2.43 -5.33 -5.74
CA LEU A 16 -2.88 -5.90 -4.48
C LEU A 16 -4.26 -5.38 -4.05
N LEU A 17 -4.42 -4.05 -4.09
CA LEU A 17 -5.67 -3.38 -3.74
C LEU A 17 -6.82 -3.75 -4.69
N GLN A 18 -6.51 -4.14 -5.93
CA GLN A 18 -7.53 -4.64 -6.88
C GLN A 18 -7.99 -6.08 -6.58
N LYS A 19 -7.20 -6.90 -5.87
CA LYS A 19 -7.58 -8.30 -5.59
C LYS A 19 -8.71 -8.44 -4.57
N LYS A 20 -8.80 -7.53 -3.59
CA LYS A 20 -9.82 -7.57 -2.54
C LYS A 20 -10.22 -6.16 -2.10
N PRO A 21 -11.49 -5.94 -1.68
CA PRO A 21 -11.99 -4.61 -1.35
C PRO A 21 -11.38 -3.97 -0.10
N SER A 22 -10.68 -4.75 0.74
CA SER A 22 -10.08 -4.24 1.97
C SER A 22 -8.80 -5.00 2.33
N TRP A 23 -7.78 -4.23 2.73
CA TRP A 23 -6.49 -4.73 3.18
C TRP A 23 -5.99 -3.94 4.38
N THR A 24 -5.47 -4.59 5.42
CA THR A 24 -4.80 -3.86 6.51
C THR A 24 -3.40 -3.42 6.10
N ALA A 25 -2.90 -2.34 6.71
CA ALA A 25 -1.52 -1.89 6.50
C ALA A 25 -0.48 -2.99 6.76
N SER A 26 -0.72 -3.81 7.79
CA SER A 26 0.13 -4.95 8.16
C SER A 26 0.12 -6.05 7.10
N ALA A 27 -1.05 -6.45 6.60
CA ALA A 27 -1.16 -7.49 5.58
C ALA A 27 -0.49 -7.07 4.26
N ILE A 28 -0.61 -5.79 3.88
CA ILE A 28 0.10 -5.24 2.72
C ILE A 28 1.61 -5.25 2.96
N ALA A 29 2.05 -4.88 4.18
CA ALA A 29 3.45 -4.85 4.53
C ALA A 29 4.08 -6.24 4.48
N ASP A 30 3.40 -7.26 4.99
CA ASP A 30 3.84 -8.65 4.97
C ASP A 30 3.92 -9.19 3.53
N GLU A 31 2.88 -8.96 2.73
CA GLU A 31 2.81 -9.42 1.33
C GLU A 31 3.83 -8.74 0.41
N LEU A 32 4.10 -7.45 0.62
CA LEU A 32 5.12 -6.71 -0.13
C LEU A 32 6.52 -6.81 0.51
N ALA A 33 6.68 -7.55 1.61
CA ALA A 33 7.91 -7.67 2.39
C ALA A 33 8.54 -6.31 2.75
N VAL A 34 7.70 -5.34 3.13
CA VAL A 34 8.10 -3.99 3.55
C VAL A 34 7.56 -3.66 4.94
N THR A 35 7.82 -2.45 5.42
CA THR A 35 7.24 -1.95 6.66
C THR A 35 5.91 -1.23 6.40
N GLU A 36 5.01 -1.21 7.38
CA GLU A 36 3.77 -0.41 7.30
C GLU A 36 4.05 1.08 7.01
N ARG A 37 5.18 1.62 7.50
CA ARG A 37 5.63 2.98 7.17
C ARG A 37 5.85 3.16 5.66
N SER A 38 6.40 2.14 5.00
CA SER A 38 6.61 2.15 3.54
C SER A 38 5.29 2.05 2.79
N VAL A 39 4.37 1.20 3.26
CA VAL A 39 3.00 1.11 2.74
C VAL A 39 2.31 2.47 2.79
N ARG A 40 2.34 3.16 3.94
CA ARG A 40 1.76 4.51 4.08
C ARG A 40 2.35 5.50 3.06
N ARG A 41 3.67 5.51 2.89
CA ARG A 41 4.36 6.37 1.90
C ARG A 41 3.96 6.04 0.45
N ASP A 42 3.82 4.76 0.13
CA ASP A 42 3.44 4.33 -1.23
C ASP A 42 1.96 4.65 -1.51
N VAL A 43 1.08 4.53 -0.52
CA VAL A 43 -0.33 4.97 -0.59
C VAL A 43 -0.43 6.49 -0.78
N GLU A 44 0.33 7.28 -0.02
CA GLU A 44 0.40 8.73 -0.21
C GLU A 44 0.85 9.09 -1.63
N ARG A 45 1.81 8.33 -2.18
CA ARG A 45 2.26 8.51 -3.56
C ARG A 45 1.18 8.17 -4.58
N LEU A 46 0.43 7.08 -4.40
CA LEU A 46 -0.72 6.75 -5.25
C LEU A 46 -1.78 7.86 -5.23
N ARG A 47 -2.10 8.39 -4.05
CA ARG A 47 -3.03 9.52 -3.89
C ARG A 47 -2.53 10.77 -4.61
N ALA A 48 -1.24 11.09 -4.50
CA ALA A 48 -0.63 12.22 -5.21
C ALA A 48 -0.67 12.07 -6.75
N LEU A 49 -0.72 10.83 -7.26
CA LEU A 49 -0.88 10.52 -8.68
C LEU A 49 -2.34 10.49 -9.15
N GLY A 50 -3.30 10.78 -8.26
CA GLY A 50 -4.73 10.81 -8.58
C GLY A 50 -5.44 9.46 -8.49
N TYR A 51 -4.80 8.42 -7.94
CA TYR A 51 -5.45 7.14 -7.71
C TYR A 51 -6.32 7.20 -6.44
N PRO A 52 -7.62 6.83 -6.52
CA PRO A 52 -8.52 6.83 -5.38
C PRO A 52 -8.25 5.63 -4.48
N VAL A 53 -7.27 5.76 -3.58
CA VAL A 53 -7.05 4.81 -2.48
C VAL A 53 -7.75 5.37 -1.25
N ASN A 54 -8.81 4.71 -0.78
CA ASN A 54 -9.43 5.05 0.49
C ASN A 54 -8.60 4.45 1.62
N ALA A 55 -8.42 5.17 2.73
CA ALA A 55 -7.71 4.65 3.88
C ALA A 55 -8.57 4.97 5.09
N VAL A 56 -8.97 3.95 5.83
CA VAL A 56 -9.62 4.13 7.12
C VAL A 56 -8.51 4.24 8.15
N SER A 57 -8.34 5.42 8.74
CA SER A 57 -7.36 5.61 9.82
C SER A 57 -7.87 4.96 11.12
N GLY A 58 -7.07 4.09 11.75
CA GLY A 58 -7.38 3.47 13.05
C GLY A 58 -6.57 2.20 13.33
N ALA A 59 -6.56 1.72 14.58
CA ALA A 59 -5.78 0.54 15.04
C ALA A 59 -6.20 -0.82 14.41
N GLY A 60 -7.21 -0.81 13.53
CA GLY A 60 -7.62 -1.93 12.67
C GLY A 60 -8.11 -1.44 11.30
N GLY A 61 -7.71 -0.24 10.90
CA GLY A 61 -8.17 0.41 9.68
C GLY A 61 -7.42 -0.10 8.44
N GLY A 62 -8.18 -0.37 7.38
CA GLY A 62 -7.69 -0.88 6.10
C GLY A 62 -7.67 0.15 4.97
N TYR A 63 -7.07 -0.25 3.86
CA TYR A 63 -7.05 0.39 2.56
C TYR A 63 -7.92 -0.38 1.56
#